data_AF-A0A351X1K4-F1
#
_entry.id   AF-A0A351X1K4-F1
#
_cell.length_a   1.000
_cell.length_b   1.000
_cell.length_c   1.000
_cell.angle_alpha   90.00
_cell.angle_beta   90.00
_cell.angle_gamma   90.00
#
_symmetry.space_group_name_H-M   'P 1'
#
loop_
_entity.id
_entity.type
_entity.pdbx_description
1 polymer ?
#
loop_
_entity_poly.entity_id
_entity_poly.type
_entity_poly.pdbx_seq_one_letter_code
_entity_poly.pdbx_strand_id
1 'polypeptide(L)'
;MELGGLALDSAYQHALAADAIASYLDSLESCLEQVAVNAIVPVCPYNSVSELQADFSTTEEQFFLEKQAARGLFPGVTYQVNQRATPPWEPVLYGRNNLALAGLLIGLIVGIAMVSSGFPARWPKRN
;
A
#
# COMPACT_ATOMS: atom_id res chain seq x y z
N MET A 1 -26.36 -3.74 2.42
CA MET A 1 -24.96 -3.82 2.92
C MET A 1 -24.25 -4.98 2.21
N GLU A 2 -23.85 -4.75 0.95
CA GLU A 2 -23.16 -5.73 0.07
C GLU A 2 -21.77 -5.22 -0.38
N LEU A 3 -21.36 -4.05 0.13
CA LEU A 3 -20.23 -3.27 -0.38
C LEU A 3 -18.87 -3.98 -0.26
N GLY A 4 -18.69 -4.83 0.75
CA GLY A 4 -17.41 -5.53 0.98
C GLY A 4 -17.13 -6.63 -0.03
N GLY A 5 -18.15 -7.41 -0.41
CA GLY A 5 -18.02 -8.46 -1.42
C GLY A 5 -17.77 -7.88 -2.81
N LEU A 6 -18.49 -6.81 -3.16
CA LEU A 6 -18.30 -6.09 -4.42
C LEU A 6 -16.91 -5.46 -4.54
N ALA A 7 -16.37 -4.92 -3.44
CA ALA A 7 -15.01 -4.36 -3.44
C ALA A 7 -13.92 -5.43 -3.56
N LEU A 8 -14.17 -6.65 -3.07
CA LEU A 8 -13.27 -7.78 -3.26
C LEU A 8 -13.32 -8.29 -4.70
N ASP A 9 -14.52 -8.38 -5.27
CA ASP A 9 -14.73 -8.82 -6.65
C ASP A 9 -14.08 -7.84 -7.64
N SER A 10 -14.27 -6.53 -7.44
CA SER A 10 -13.60 -5.53 -8.27
C SER A 10 -12.08 -5.61 -8.16
N ALA A 11 -11.55 -5.78 -6.94
CA ALA A 11 -10.11 -5.92 -6.72
C ALA A 11 -9.55 -7.20 -7.38
N TYR A 12 -10.32 -8.29 -7.37
CA TYR A 12 -9.96 -9.54 -8.03
C TYR A 12 -9.93 -9.40 -9.56
N GLN A 13 -10.88 -8.68 -10.15
CA GLN A 13 -10.88 -8.37 -11.59
C GLN A 13 -9.63 -7.58 -11.99
N HIS A 14 -9.25 -6.56 -11.21
CA HIS A 14 -8.02 -5.81 -11.44
C HIS A 14 -6.76 -6.67 -11.25
N ALA A 15 -6.78 -7.61 -10.30
CA ALA A 15 -5.67 -8.57 -10.11
C ALA A 15 -5.51 -9.50 -11.32
N LEU A 16 -6.61 -9.95 -11.94
CA LEU A 16 -6.59 -10.73 -13.18
C LEU A 16 -6.08 -9.92 -14.36
N ALA A 17 -6.51 -8.66 -14.49
CA ALA A 17 -6.02 -7.76 -15.54
C ALA A 17 -4.52 -7.53 -15.44
N ALA A 18 -4.01 -7.26 -14.23
CA ALA A 18 -2.58 -7.08 -13.98
C ALA A 18 -1.76 -8.32 -14.35
N ASP A 19 -2.27 -9.53 -14.09
CA ASP A 19 -1.58 -10.79 -14.41
C ASP A 19 -1.53 -11.08 -15.92
N ALA A 20 -2.60 -10.74 -16.64
CA ALA A 20 -2.60 -10.78 -18.10
C ALA A 20 -1.56 -9.82 -18.69
N ILE A 21 -1.45 -8.60 -18.14
CA ILE A 21 -0.45 -7.61 -18.56
C ILE A 21 0.96 -8.08 -18.22
N ALA A 22 1.19 -8.67 -17.04
CA ALA A 22 2.48 -9.22 -16.64
C ALA A 22 2.94 -10.35 -17.57
N SER A 23 2.03 -11.25 -17.96
CA SER A 23 2.31 -12.31 -18.93
C SER A 23 2.69 -11.76 -20.30
N TYR A 24 2.07 -10.64 -20.70
CA TYR A 24 2.42 -9.95 -21.94
C TYR A 24 3.80 -9.29 -21.87
N LEU A 25 4.14 -8.63 -20.77
CA LEU A 25 5.49 -8.06 -20.55
C LEU A 25 6.58 -9.14 -20.62
N ASP A 26 6.34 -10.32 -20.02
CA ASP A 26 7.26 -11.46 -20.08
C ASP A 26 7.46 -11.97 -21.52
N SER A 27 6.41 -11.92 -22.34
CA SER A 27 6.50 -12.25 -23.77
C SER A 27 7.33 -11.23 -24.57
N LEU A 28 7.23 -9.95 -24.22
CA LEU A 28 8.04 -8.88 -24.83
C LEU A 28 9.51 -9.01 -24.42
N GLU A 29 9.79 -9.31 -23.16
CA GLU A 29 11.14 -9.57 -22.66
C GLU A 29 11.77 -10.78 -23.36
N SER A 30 11.03 -11.90 -23.44
CA SER A 30 11.44 -13.10 -24.18
C SER A 30 11.75 -12.82 -25.65
N CYS A 31 10.95 -11.97 -26.31
CA CYS A 31 11.21 -11.54 -27.68
C CYS A 31 12.53 -10.75 -27.79
N LEU A 32 12.78 -9.83 -26.85
CA LEU A 32 13.99 -9.02 -26.83
C LEU A 32 15.25 -9.89 -26.62
N GLU A 33 15.18 -10.87 -25.71
CA GLU A 33 16.26 -11.85 -25.52
C GLU A 33 16.56 -12.65 -26.79
N GLN A 34 15.52 -13.09 -27.51
CA GLN A 34 15.70 -13.85 -28.74
C GLN A 34 16.37 -13.04 -29.85
N VAL A 35 16.01 -11.75 -30.01
CA VAL A 35 16.66 -10.83 -30.97
C VAL A 35 18.13 -10.61 -30.61
N ALA A 36 18.47 -10.58 -29.32
CA ALA A 36 19.86 -10.41 -28.86
C ALA A 36 20.75 -11.64 -29.14
N VAL A 37 20.18 -12.85 -29.06
CA VAL A 37 20.93 -14.12 -29.22
C VAL A 37 20.99 -14.59 -30.68
N ASN A 38 19.93 -14.37 -31.47
CA ASN A 38 19.85 -14.80 -32.86
C ASN A 38 19.55 -13.61 -33.79
N ALA A 39 20.47 -13.30 -34.69
CA ALA A 39 20.29 -12.29 -35.74
C ALA A 39 19.27 -12.68 -36.84
N ILE A 40 18.63 -13.85 -36.70
CA ILE A 40 17.57 -14.34 -37.58
C ILE A 40 16.26 -14.00 -36.90
N VAL A 41 15.54 -13.04 -37.49
CA VAL A 41 14.30 -12.42 -37.01
C VAL A 41 13.35 -13.46 -36.39
N PRO A 42 13.19 -13.49 -35.05
CA PRO A 42 12.12 -14.25 -34.42
C PRO A 42 10.77 -13.64 -34.79
N VAL A 43 9.70 -14.39 -34.60
CA VAL A 43 8.30 -14.00 -34.86
C VAL A 43 7.83 -12.93 -33.85
N CYS A 44 8.56 -11.82 -33.75
CA CYS A 44 8.17 -10.65 -33.00
C CYS A 44 7.34 -9.76 -33.93
N PRO A 45 6.17 -9.27 -33.50
CA PRO A 45 5.32 -8.42 -34.35
C PRO A 45 5.89 -7.01 -34.57
N TYR A 46 7.05 -6.68 -33.96
CA TYR A 46 7.67 -5.35 -33.99
C TYR A 46 8.84 -5.30 -34.96
N ASN A 47 8.95 -4.17 -35.68
CA ASN A 47 9.99 -3.97 -36.70
C ASN A 47 11.23 -3.28 -36.13
N SER A 48 11.15 -2.68 -34.94
CA SER A 48 12.26 -1.95 -34.32
C SER A 48 12.28 -2.10 -32.79
N VAL A 49 13.48 -2.08 -32.22
CA VAL A 49 13.69 -2.13 -30.76
C VAL A 49 13.10 -0.90 -30.07
N SER A 50 13.09 0.26 -30.73
CA SER A 50 12.50 1.50 -30.19
C SER A 50 10.99 1.44 -30.04
N GLU A 51 10.27 0.80 -30.96
CA GLU A 51 8.82 0.59 -30.85
C GLU A 51 8.50 -0.36 -29.69
N LEU A 52 9.31 -1.40 -29.54
CA LEU A 52 9.19 -2.39 -28.46
C LEU A 52 9.40 -1.74 -27.08
N GLN A 53 10.39 -0.86 -26.96
CA GLN A 53 10.70 -0.15 -25.72
C GLN A 53 9.61 0.87 -25.35
N ALA A 54 9.01 1.53 -26.35
CA ALA A 54 7.86 2.40 -26.15
C ALA A 54 6.65 1.60 -25.65
N ASP A 55 6.34 0.46 -26.27
CA ASP A 55 5.20 -0.38 -25.90
C ASP A 55 5.39 -1.07 -24.54
N PHE A 56 6.64 -1.37 -24.17
CA PHE A 56 6.98 -1.87 -22.83
C PHE A 56 6.67 -0.81 -21.77
N SER A 57 7.13 0.44 -21.96
CA SER A 57 6.91 1.52 -20.99
C SER A 57 5.43 1.87 -20.78
N THR A 58 4.62 1.86 -21.84
CA THR A 58 3.18 2.12 -21.77
C THR A 58 2.44 0.98 -21.08
N THR A 59 2.86 -0.26 -21.33
CA THR A 59 2.29 -1.48 -20.74
C THR A 59 2.65 -1.59 -19.26
N GLU A 60 3.87 -1.21 -18.87
CA GLU A 60 4.29 -1.15 -17.46
C GLU A 60 3.46 -0.13 -16.66
N GLU A 61 3.17 1.05 -17.24
CA GLU A 61 2.32 2.04 -16.58
C GLU A 61 0.91 1.49 -16.31
N GLN A 62 0.33 0.80 -17.29
CA GLN A 62 -0.97 0.13 -17.14
C GLN A 62 -0.92 -0.98 -16.08
N PHE A 63 0.16 -1.78 -16.04
CA PHE A 63 0.37 -2.79 -15.02
C PHE A 63 0.38 -2.19 -13.60
N PHE A 64 1.07 -1.08 -13.39
CA PHE A 64 1.11 -0.42 -12.08
C PHE A 64 -0.25 0.13 -11.64
N LEU A 65 -1.04 0.67 -12.57
CA LEU A 65 -2.39 1.15 -12.29
C LEU A 65 -3.31 0.01 -11.86
N GLU A 66 -3.32 -1.09 -12.61
CA GLU A 66 -4.13 -2.28 -12.31
C GLU A 66 -3.70 -2.92 -10.98
N LYS A 67 -2.41 -2.99 -10.69
CA LYS A 67 -1.88 -3.51 -9.43
C LYS A 67 -2.27 -2.67 -8.20
N GLN A 68 -2.32 -1.34 -8.35
CA GLN A 68 -2.82 -0.47 -7.28
C GLN A 68 -4.32 -0.64 -7.06
N ALA A 69 -5.09 -0.77 -8.15
CA ALA A 69 -6.53 -1.02 -8.10
C ALA A 69 -6.87 -2.39 -7.48
N ALA A 70 -6.00 -3.38 -7.67
CA ALA A 70 -6.10 -4.70 -7.06
C ALA A 70 -5.90 -4.70 -5.53
N ARG A 71 -5.43 -3.60 -4.90
CA ARG A 71 -5.22 -3.48 -3.45
C ARG A 71 -4.39 -4.61 -2.83
N GLY A 72 -3.45 -5.16 -3.60
CA GLY A 72 -2.60 -6.27 -3.17
C GLY A 72 -3.24 -7.66 -3.24
N LEU A 73 -4.42 -7.82 -3.87
CA LEU A 73 -4.93 -9.14 -4.23
C LEU A 73 -4.05 -9.76 -5.33
N PHE A 74 -3.79 -11.07 -5.19
CA PHE A 74 -3.14 -11.89 -6.20
C PHE A 74 -4.18 -12.85 -6.80
N PRO A 75 -4.26 -13.02 -8.13
CA PRO A 75 -5.33 -13.82 -8.75
C PRO A 75 -5.25 -15.31 -8.42
N GLY A 76 -4.11 -15.81 -7.94
CA GLY A 76 -4.01 -17.18 -7.43
C GLY A 76 -4.64 -17.40 -6.04
N VAL A 77 -5.20 -16.37 -5.41
CA VAL A 77 -5.89 -16.50 -4.12
C VAL A 77 -7.40 -16.56 -4.35
N THR A 78 -8.01 -17.69 -3.99
CA THR A 78 -9.47 -17.80 -3.92
C THR A 78 -9.97 -17.24 -2.60
N TYR A 79 -11.03 -16.44 -2.63
CA TYR A 79 -11.69 -15.97 -1.42
C TYR A 79 -13.14 -16.46 -1.37
N GLN A 80 -13.63 -16.68 -0.15
CA GLN A 80 -15.04 -16.94 0.10
C GLN A 80 -15.45 -16.14 1.34
N VAL A 81 -16.56 -15.40 1.23
CA VAL A 81 -17.10 -14.64 2.35
C VAL A 81 -17.84 -15.60 3.27
N ASN A 82 -17.10 -16.26 4.17
CA ASN A 82 -17.64 -17.28 5.08
C ASN A 82 -18.39 -16.68 6.28
N GLN A 83 -17.98 -15.48 6.70
CA GLN A 83 -18.62 -14.76 7.81
C GLN A 83 -18.45 -13.26 7.63
N ARG A 84 -19.45 -12.48 8.06
CA ARG A 84 -19.31 -11.02 8.13
C ARG A 84 -18.42 -10.67 9.30
N ALA A 85 -17.52 -9.72 9.10
CA ALA A 85 -16.74 -9.15 10.20
C ALA A 85 -17.73 -8.59 11.24
N THR A 86 -17.73 -9.21 12.43
CA THR A 86 -18.50 -8.69 13.56
C THR A 86 -17.77 -7.43 14.03
N PRO A 87 -18.45 -6.27 14.14
CA PRO A 87 -17.81 -5.10 14.72
C PRO A 87 -17.30 -5.48 16.12
N PRO A 88 -16.04 -5.16 16.46
CA PRO A 88 -15.51 -5.50 17.77
C PRO A 88 -16.38 -4.83 18.84
N TRP A 89 -16.84 -5.62 19.81
CA TRP A 89 -17.70 -5.16 20.90
C TRP A 89 -16.98 -4.16 21.81
N GLU A 90 -15.66 -4.19 21.78
CA GLU A 90 -14.76 -3.34 22.55
C GLU A 90 -14.10 -2.32 21.63
N PRO A 91 -14.07 -1.03 21.98
CA PRO A 91 -13.40 -0.03 21.17
C PRO A 91 -11.90 -0.33 21.10
N VAL A 92 -11.33 -0.27 19.90
CA VAL A 92 -9.87 -0.43 19.62
C VAL A 92 -9.00 0.51 20.48
N LEU A 93 -9.60 1.60 21.00
CA LEU A 93 -8.98 2.56 21.90
C LEU A 93 -9.32 2.30 23.38
N TYR A 94 -9.31 1.03 23.80
CA TYR A 94 -9.51 0.67 25.20
C TYR A 94 -8.45 1.34 26.08
N GLY A 95 -8.88 2.10 27.09
CA GLY A 95 -7.99 2.74 28.05
C GLY A 95 -7.36 4.09 27.64
N ARG A 96 -7.68 4.66 26.47
CA ARG A 96 -7.16 5.99 26.07
C ARG A 96 -7.51 7.09 27.08
N ASN A 97 -8.71 7.01 27.67
CA ASN A 97 -9.14 7.94 28.71
C ASN A 97 -8.28 7.81 29.98
N ASN A 98 -7.91 6.59 30.36
CA ASN A 98 -7.06 6.36 31.54
C ASN A 98 -5.65 6.90 31.32
N LEU A 99 -5.08 6.74 30.12
CA LEU A 99 -3.77 7.29 29.77
C LEU A 99 -3.79 8.83 29.78
N ALA A 100 -4.85 9.45 29.26
CA ALA A 100 -5.02 10.90 29.30
C ALA A 100 -5.16 11.43 30.75
N LEU A 101 -5.93 10.73 31.58
CA LEU A 101 -6.14 11.09 32.99
C LEU A 101 -4.84 10.94 33.81
N ALA A 102 -4.08 9.87 33.56
CA ALA A 102 -2.75 9.67 34.16
C ALA A 102 -1.78 10.79 33.78
N GLY A 103 -1.72 11.16 32.49
CA GLY A 103 -0.89 12.28 32.03
C GLY A 103 -1.27 13.61 32.66
N LEU A 104 -2.57 13.89 32.81
CA LEU A 104 -3.07 15.10 33.47
C LEU A 104 -2.66 15.15 34.95
N LEU A 105 -2.82 14.06 35.68
CA LEU A 105 -2.46 13.99 37.10
C LEU A 105 -0.95 14.15 37.32
N ILE A 106 -0.14 13.47 36.51
CA ILE A 106 1.32 13.59 36.58
C ILE A 106 1.74 15.04 36.28
N GLY A 107 1.21 15.63 35.21
CA GLY A 107 1.49 17.01 34.84
C GLY A 107 1.10 18.02 35.93
N LEU A 108 -0.06 17.81 36.57
CA LEU A 108 -0.52 18.65 37.68
C LEU A 108 0.43 18.58 38.89
N ILE A 109 0.81 17.37 39.31
CA ILE A 109 1.70 17.16 40.46
C ILE A 109 3.07 17.79 40.20
N VAL A 110 3.64 17.56 39.01
CA VAL A 110 4.92 18.15 38.61
C VAL A 110 4.84 19.68 38.57
N GLY A 111 3.75 20.23 38.02
CA GLY A 111 3.53 21.68 37.97
C GLY A 111 3.48 22.31 39.36
N ILE A 112 2.75 21.70 40.30
CA ILE A 112 2.67 22.16 41.69
C ILE A 112 4.05 22.12 42.37
N ALA A 113 4.79 21.01 42.22
CA ALA A 113 6.12 20.87 42.80
C ALA A 113 7.12 21.90 42.24
N MET A 114 7.01 22.23 40.95
CA MET A 114 7.88 23.20 40.29
C MET A 114 7.59 24.63 40.75
N VAL A 115 6.31 24.98 40.96
CA VAL A 115 5.91 26.28 41.50
C VAL A 115 6.29 26.40 42.99
N SER A 116 6.06 25.36 43.80
CA SER A 116 6.32 25.40 45.24
C SER A 116 7.82 25.43 45.58
N SER A 117 8.66 24.81 44.76
CA SER A 117 10.13 24.85 44.92
C SER A 117 10.75 26.19 44.49
N GLY A 118 9.95 27.16 44.03
CA GLY A 118 10.43 28.47 43.60
C GLY A 118 11.32 28.41 42.34
N PHE A 119 11.26 27.31 41.59
CA PHE A 119 12.02 27.10 40.36
C PHE A 119 11.88 28.24 39.33
N PRO A 120 10.68 28.81 39.05
CA PRO A 120 10.57 29.91 38.09
C PRO A 120 11.21 31.22 38.56
N ALA A 121 11.42 31.42 39.86
CA ALA A 121 12.09 32.61 40.41
C ALA A 121 13.62 32.48 40.42
N ARG A 122 14.15 31.24 40.35
CA ARG A 122 15.59 30.95 40.33
C ARG A 122 16.16 30.82 38.91
N TRP A 123 15.32 30.93 37.87
CA TRP A 123 15.81 30.93 36.50
C TRP A 123 16.55 32.23 36.19
N PRO A 124 17.85 32.18 35.87
CA PRO A 124 18.58 33.38 35.49
C PRO A 124 17.97 33.89 34.19
N LYS A 125 17.46 35.12 34.22
CA LYS A 125 17.07 35.87 33.03
C LYS A 125 18.32 35.99 32.15
N ARG A 126 18.44 35.11 31.16
CA ARG A 126 19.54 35.16 30.19
C ARG A 126 19.25 36.36 29.30
N ASN A 127 19.97 37.46 29.56
CA ASN A 127 20.05 38.62 28.66
C ASN A 127 20.56 38.18 27.29
#